data_AF-A0A2U7NNI7-F1
#
_entry.id   AF-A0A2U7NNI7-F1
#
_cell.length_a   1.000
_cell.length_b   1.000
_cell.length_c   1.000
_cell.angle_alpha   90.00
_cell.angle_beta   90.00
_cell.angle_gamma   90.00
#
_symmetry.space_group_name_H-M   'P 1'
#
loop_
_entity.id
_entity.type
_entity.pdbx_description
1 polymer ?
#
loop_
_entity_poly.entity_id
_entity_poly.type
_entity_poly.pdbx_seq_one_letter_code
_entity_poly.pdbx_strand_id
1 'polypeptide(L)'
;EAPDYGHETTSEAYSYWAWLETMYGFITEDWDLPFSHVRQHGGVHHSDEPGSAHHGERVYPNSPAQFAPEFDLPSQYPTPLNPSISVGQDPIGAELRATYGTPEIYGMHWLLDVDNWYGFG
;
A
#
# COMPACT_ATOMS: atom_id res chain seq x y z
N GLU A 1 -15.21 -11.71 -3.68
CA GLU A 1 -14.39 -12.93 -3.49
C GLU A 1 -13.13 -12.64 -2.68
N ALA A 2 -12.53 -11.47 -2.88
CA ALA A 2 -11.73 -10.72 -1.91
C ALA A 2 -12.03 -9.22 -2.07
N PRO A 3 -11.87 -8.62 -3.28
CA PRO A 3 -12.64 -7.45 -3.67
C PRO A 3 -14.15 -7.78 -3.67
N ASP A 4 -14.99 -6.78 -3.46
CA ASP A 4 -16.45 -6.91 -3.43
C ASP A 4 -17.16 -6.29 -4.64
N TYR A 5 -16.43 -5.55 -5.50
CA TYR A 5 -16.87 -5.14 -6.83
C TYR A 5 -15.85 -5.50 -7.93
N GLY A 6 -16.34 -5.92 -9.10
CA GLY A 6 -15.49 -6.48 -10.17
C GLY A 6 -14.62 -5.48 -10.93
N HIS A 7 -14.89 -4.18 -10.80
CA HIS A 7 -14.01 -3.12 -11.32
C HIS A 7 -13.24 -2.42 -10.19
N GLU A 8 -13.17 -3.02 -9.01
CA GLU A 8 -12.02 -2.78 -8.15
C GLU A 8 -10.79 -3.43 -8.78
N THR A 9 -9.61 -2.96 -8.40
CA THR A 9 -8.34 -3.63 -8.69
C THR A 9 -7.54 -3.82 -7.41
N THR A 10 -6.53 -4.68 -7.45
CA THR A 10 -5.73 -5.02 -6.29
C THR A 10 -4.23 -4.92 -6.59
N SER A 11 -3.42 -4.74 -5.55
CA SER A 11 -1.96 -4.88 -5.68
C SER A 11 -1.55 -6.26 -6.23
N GLU A 12 -2.38 -7.28 -5.99
CA GLU A 12 -2.26 -8.60 -6.60
C GLU A 12 -2.43 -8.52 -8.13
N ALA A 13 -3.51 -7.93 -8.64
CA ALA A 13 -3.74 -7.77 -10.07
C ALA A 13 -2.57 -7.02 -10.75
N TYR A 14 -2.05 -5.97 -10.11
CA TYR A 14 -0.86 -5.25 -10.59
C TYR A 14 0.41 -6.13 -10.62
N SER A 15 0.62 -6.97 -9.61
CA SER A 15 1.76 -7.90 -9.58
C SER A 15 1.69 -8.94 -10.71
N TYR A 16 0.49 -9.44 -11.02
CA TYR A 16 0.28 -10.34 -12.16
C TYR A 16 0.47 -9.63 -13.49
N TRP A 17 0.04 -8.37 -13.59
CA TRP A 17 0.27 -7.58 -14.79
C TRP A 17 1.77 -7.36 -15.04
N ALA A 18 2.53 -6.96 -14.02
CA ALA A 18 3.97 -6.84 -14.12
C ALA A 18 4.64 -8.16 -14.57
N TRP A 19 4.17 -9.29 -14.06
CA TRP A 19 4.66 -10.61 -14.50
C TRP A 19 4.31 -10.89 -15.97
N LEU A 20 3.06 -10.70 -16.37
CA LEU A 20 2.60 -10.93 -17.75
C LEU A 20 3.45 -10.14 -18.75
N GLU A 21 3.65 -8.85 -18.48
CA GLU A 21 4.43 -7.96 -19.32
C GLU A 21 5.92 -8.35 -19.33
N THR A 22 6.46 -8.80 -18.20
CA THR A 22 7.84 -9.32 -18.15
C THR A 22 8.02 -10.54 -19.03
N MET A 23 7.04 -11.45 -19.08
CA MET A 23 7.07 -12.62 -19.97
C MET A 23 6.94 -12.20 -21.44
N TYR A 24 6.06 -11.23 -21.72
CA TYR A 24 5.92 -10.66 -23.06
C TYR A 24 7.26 -10.08 -23.55
N GLY A 25 7.90 -9.22 -22.75
CA GLY A 25 9.18 -8.61 -23.13
C GLY A 25 10.31 -9.62 -23.26
N PHE A 26 10.32 -10.67 -22.43
CA PHE A 26 11.30 -11.75 -22.57
C PHE A 26 11.13 -12.55 -23.88
N ILE A 27 9.90 -12.87 -24.26
CA ILE A 27 9.62 -13.68 -25.46
C ILE A 27 9.80 -12.88 -26.75
N THR A 28 9.39 -11.61 -26.74
CA THR A 28 9.36 -10.76 -27.94
C THR A 28 10.61 -9.91 -28.10
N GLU A 29 11.45 -9.83 -27.07
CA GLU A 29 12.55 -8.85 -26.95
C GLU A 29 12.07 -7.38 -26.97
N ASP A 30 10.77 -7.12 -26.81
CA ASP A 30 10.17 -5.79 -26.74
C ASP A 30 9.84 -5.40 -25.29
N TRP A 31 10.65 -4.50 -24.74
CA TRP A 31 10.54 -4.03 -23.36
C TRP A 31 9.90 -2.65 -23.23
N ASP A 32 9.49 -2.03 -24.35
CA ASP A 32 8.91 -0.68 -24.31
C ASP A 32 7.49 -0.70 -23.74
N LEU A 33 6.69 -1.73 -24.05
CA LEU A 33 5.33 -1.91 -23.53
C LEU A 33 5.29 -2.25 -22.02
N PRO A 34 6.09 -3.22 -21.51
CA PRO A 34 6.06 -3.62 -20.10
C PRO A 34 6.39 -2.52 -19.10
N PHE A 35 7.41 -1.75 -19.42
CA PHE A 35 7.99 -0.80 -18.48
C PHE A 35 7.26 0.54 -18.48
N SER A 36 6.66 0.95 -19.59
CA SER A 36 5.88 2.18 -19.67
C SER A 36 4.50 2.02 -19.01
N HIS A 37 3.75 0.97 -19.32
CA HIS A 37 2.37 0.81 -18.83
C HIS A 37 2.30 0.45 -17.34
N VAL A 38 3.13 -0.48 -16.86
CA VAL A 38 3.14 -0.83 -15.43
C VAL A 38 3.61 0.36 -14.60
N ARG A 39 4.55 1.19 -15.06
CA ARG A 39 4.92 2.41 -14.33
C ARG A 39 3.86 3.52 -14.42
N GLN A 40 3.16 3.62 -15.55
CA GLN A 40 2.18 4.67 -15.81
C GLN A 40 0.80 4.39 -15.21
N HIS A 41 0.47 3.12 -14.94
CA HIS A 41 -0.85 2.72 -14.45
C HIS A 41 -0.80 1.75 -13.28
N GLY A 42 0.29 1.01 -13.10
CA GLY A 42 0.54 0.15 -11.92
C GLY A 42 1.60 0.70 -11.00
N GLY A 43 2.04 1.93 -11.25
CA GLY A 43 2.81 2.67 -10.30
C GLY A 43 1.96 2.83 -9.06
N VAL A 44 2.60 2.65 -7.91
CA VAL A 44 2.26 3.44 -6.73
C VAL A 44 2.34 4.90 -7.19
N HIS A 45 1.27 5.44 -7.74
CA HIS A 45 1.24 6.86 -8.00
C HIS A 45 1.28 7.49 -6.63
N HIS A 46 2.18 8.44 -6.45
CA HIS A 46 2.23 9.27 -5.25
C HIS A 46 0.87 9.94 -4.96
N SER A 47 -0.04 10.01 -5.95
CA SER A 47 -1.44 10.43 -5.81
C SER A 47 -2.40 9.35 -5.29
N ASP A 48 -2.07 8.07 -5.47
CA ASP A 48 -2.93 6.93 -5.13
C ASP A 48 -2.55 6.33 -3.77
N GLU A 49 -1.48 6.83 -3.15
CA GLU A 49 -1.19 6.63 -1.75
C GLU A 49 -1.99 7.62 -0.89
N PRO A 50 -2.93 7.15 -0.05
CA PRO A 50 -3.60 8.03 0.89
C PRO A 50 -2.58 8.64 1.86
N GLY A 51 -2.25 9.91 1.69
CA GLY A 51 -1.67 10.76 2.74
C GLY A 51 -0.16 10.68 2.97
N SER A 52 0.66 10.49 1.94
CA SER A 52 2.14 10.58 2.04
C SER A 52 2.61 11.90 2.68
N ALA A 53 1.85 12.99 2.50
CA ALA A 53 2.11 14.30 3.12
C ALA A 53 1.82 14.41 4.64
N HIS A 54 1.21 13.41 5.28
CA HIS A 54 0.82 13.50 6.71
C HIS A 54 1.29 12.33 7.57
N HIS A 55 1.58 11.16 6.98
CA HIS A 55 2.00 9.97 7.74
C HIS A 55 3.52 9.88 7.96
N GLY A 56 4.34 10.24 6.96
CA GLY A 56 5.79 10.10 7.06
C GLY A 56 6.45 11.04 8.09
N GLU A 57 5.92 12.25 8.26
CA GLU A 57 6.52 13.23 9.18
C GLU A 57 6.27 12.92 10.66
N ARG A 58 5.26 12.10 10.98
CA ARG A 58 4.80 11.80 12.35
C ARG A 58 5.01 10.35 12.77
N VAL A 59 5.99 9.68 12.18
CA VAL A 59 6.45 8.38 12.68
C VAL A 59 7.32 8.63 13.92
N TYR A 60 6.88 8.14 15.08
CA TYR A 60 7.69 8.10 16.29
C TYR A 60 8.38 6.73 16.35
N PRO A 61 9.68 6.60 16.01
CA PRO A 61 10.32 5.28 15.90
C PRO A 61 10.27 4.48 17.21
N ASN A 62 10.22 5.19 18.34
CA ASN A 62 10.14 4.60 19.67
C ASN A 62 8.71 4.31 20.15
N SER A 63 7.69 4.69 19.37
CA SER A 63 6.27 4.49 19.67
C SER A 63 5.46 4.50 18.37
N PRO A 64 5.66 3.50 17.49
CA PRO A 64 5.16 3.53 16.11
C PRO A 64 3.64 3.41 16.01
N ALA A 65 2.97 2.85 17.02
CA ALA A 65 1.53 2.65 17.05
C ALA A 65 1.00 2.62 18.49
N GLN A 66 -0.33 2.66 18.62
CA GLN A 66 -1.03 2.40 19.87
C GLN A 66 -1.77 1.07 19.76
N PHE A 67 -1.51 0.13 20.67
CA PHE A 67 -2.16 -1.18 20.66
C PHE A 67 -3.69 -1.08 20.81
N ALA A 68 -4.40 -1.88 20.02
CA ALA A 68 -5.80 -2.19 20.17
C ALA A 68 -6.00 -3.69 19.89
N PRO A 69 -6.76 -4.43 20.71
CA PRO A 69 -6.96 -5.86 20.50
C PRO A 69 -7.88 -6.13 19.29
N GLU A 70 -7.59 -7.21 18.57
CA GLU A 70 -8.50 -7.82 17.61
C GLU A 70 -9.53 -8.71 18.31
N PHE A 71 -10.66 -8.96 17.63
CA PHE A 71 -11.74 -9.80 18.14
C PHE A 71 -12.31 -10.71 17.07
N ASP A 72 -12.92 -11.83 17.50
CA ASP A 72 -13.43 -12.87 16.61
C ASP A 72 -14.58 -12.40 15.71
N LEU A 73 -15.39 -11.42 16.16
CA LEU A 73 -16.58 -10.96 15.44
C LEU A 73 -16.56 -9.45 15.16
N PRO A 74 -17.03 -9.00 13.98
CA PRO A 74 -17.16 -7.58 13.64
C PRO A 74 -18.02 -6.79 14.63
N SER A 75 -19.04 -7.42 15.25
CA SER A 75 -19.93 -6.77 16.22
C SER A 75 -19.23 -6.32 17.51
N GLN A 76 -17.97 -6.72 17.71
CA GLN A 76 -17.14 -6.33 18.85
C GLN A 76 -16.31 -5.06 18.57
N TYR A 77 -16.39 -4.52 17.36
CA TYR A 77 -15.76 -3.26 16.97
C TYR A 77 -16.76 -2.09 17.10
N PRO A 78 -16.30 -0.86 17.41
CA PRO A 78 -14.90 -0.45 17.54
C PRO A 78 -14.24 -0.93 18.84
N THR A 79 -12.94 -1.22 18.75
CA THR A 79 -12.10 -1.62 19.89
C THR A 79 -11.40 -0.40 20.51
N PRO A 80 -11.37 -0.24 21.84
CA PRO A 80 -10.66 0.85 22.47
C PRO A 80 -9.15 0.68 22.39
N LEU A 81 -8.44 1.79 22.17
CA LEU A 81 -6.98 1.85 22.30
C LEU A 81 -6.54 1.58 23.75
N ASN A 82 -5.52 0.76 23.94
CA ASN A 82 -5.01 0.39 25.27
C ASN A 82 -3.56 0.87 25.49
N PRO A 83 -3.35 2.04 26.13
CA PRO A 83 -2.02 2.62 26.36
C PRO A 83 -1.18 1.86 27.40
N SER A 84 -1.76 0.91 28.14
CA SER A 84 -1.02 0.12 29.11
C SER A 84 -0.19 -1.01 28.48
N ILE A 85 -0.40 -1.31 27.20
CA ILE A 85 0.39 -2.30 26.46
C ILE A 85 1.54 -1.59 25.74
N SER A 86 2.78 -1.97 26.10
CA SER A 86 3.98 -1.45 25.47
C SER A 86 4.10 -1.93 24.03
N VAL A 87 4.40 -1.02 23.11
CA VAL A 87 4.72 -1.32 21.71
C VAL A 87 6.23 -1.29 21.53
N GLY A 88 6.75 -2.09 20.58
CA GLY A 88 8.18 -2.13 20.26
C GLY A 88 8.67 -0.88 19.52
N GLN A 89 9.97 -0.84 19.25
CA GLN A 89 10.57 0.19 18.40
C GLN A 89 10.59 -0.26 16.93
N ASP A 90 10.41 0.67 16.00
CA ASP A 90 10.64 0.45 14.56
C ASP A 90 12.15 0.52 14.26
N PRO A 91 12.80 -0.59 13.88
CA PRO A 91 14.23 -0.64 13.67
C PRO A 91 14.68 -0.15 12.28
N ILE A 92 13.77 0.04 11.31
CA ILE A 92 14.14 0.30 9.90
C ILE A 92 13.63 1.65 9.37
N GLY A 93 12.61 2.25 9.98
CA GLY A 93 12.04 3.51 9.49
C GLY A 93 13.07 4.64 9.34
N ALA A 94 14.02 4.75 10.28
CA ALA A 94 15.10 5.75 10.21
C ALA A 94 16.11 5.47 9.07
N GLU A 95 16.44 4.19 8.85
CA GLU A 95 17.34 3.77 7.76
C GLU A 95 16.70 4.04 6.40
N LEU A 96 15.43 3.65 6.21
CA LEU A 96 14.69 3.87 4.97
C LEU A 96 14.62 5.36 4.63
N ARG A 97 14.29 6.20 5.61
CA ARG A 97 14.26 7.66 5.41
C ARG A 97 15.63 8.22 5.04
N ALA A 98 16.70 7.76 5.69
CA ALA A 98 18.05 8.21 5.39
C ALA A 98 18.51 7.78 4.00
N THR A 99 18.16 6.56 3.58
CA THR A 99 18.53 6.00 2.27
C THR A 99 17.78 6.67 1.12
N TYR A 100 16.48 6.93 1.27
CA TYR A 100 15.63 7.40 0.17
C TYR A 100 15.31 8.89 0.22
N GLY A 101 15.73 9.61 1.27
CA GLY A 101 15.53 11.06 1.41
C GLY A 101 14.07 11.49 1.62
N THR A 102 13.15 10.54 1.76
CA THR A 102 11.71 10.74 2.00
C THR A 102 11.26 9.86 3.16
N PRO A 103 10.34 10.32 4.03
CA PRO A 103 9.73 9.46 5.03
C PRO A 103 8.56 8.63 4.48
N GLU A 104 8.28 8.73 3.19
CA GLU A 104 7.18 8.05 2.53
C GLU A 104 7.48 6.57 2.32
N ILE A 105 6.43 5.76 2.32
CA ILE A 105 6.52 4.34 2.04
C ILE A 105 6.39 4.17 0.54
N TYR A 106 7.31 3.44 -0.08
CA TYR A 106 7.16 3.03 -1.47
C TYR A 106 6.53 1.63 -1.51
N GLY A 107 5.20 1.55 -1.48
CA GLY A 107 4.48 0.27 -1.43
C GLY A 107 3.03 0.38 -1.89
N MET A 108 2.57 -0.60 -2.69
CA MET A 108 1.21 -0.59 -3.21
C MET A 108 0.19 -0.76 -2.09
N HIS A 109 -0.78 0.16 -2.02
CA HIS A 109 -2.03 -0.11 -1.31
C HIS A 109 -2.75 -1.31 -1.94
N TRP A 110 -3.53 -2.04 -1.14
CA TRP A 110 -4.02 -3.35 -1.56
C TRP A 110 -5.25 -3.31 -2.47
N LEU A 111 -6.08 -2.26 -2.41
CA LEU A 111 -7.37 -2.16 -3.11
C LEU A 111 -7.60 -0.76 -3.68
N LEU A 112 -8.08 -0.67 -4.91
CA LEU A 112 -8.46 0.60 -5.54
C LEU A 112 -9.79 0.47 -6.27
N ASP A 113 -10.65 1.48 -6.10
CA ASP A 113 -11.92 1.63 -6.83
C ASP A 113 -11.65 2.37 -8.15
N VAL A 114 -11.54 1.62 -9.25
CA VAL A 114 -11.09 2.14 -10.56
C VAL A 114 -12.12 3.07 -11.19
N ASP A 115 -13.39 2.76 -10.99
CA ASP A 115 -14.52 3.46 -11.64
C ASP A 115 -15.17 4.50 -10.72
N ASN A 116 -14.61 4.72 -9.52
CA ASN A 116 -15.24 5.49 -8.44
C ASN A 116 -16.69 5.01 -8.17
N TRP A 117 -16.88 3.69 -8.20
CA TRP A 117 -18.17 3.05 -7.99
C TRP A 117 -18.76 3.36 -6.61
N TYR A 118 -17.91 3.52 -5.59
CA TYR A 118 -18.32 3.90 -4.24
C TYR A 118 -18.52 5.41 -4.04
N GLY A 119 -18.02 6.25 -4.95
CA GLY A 119 -18.20 7.70 -4.90
C GLY A 119 -17.42 8.42 -3.79
N PHE A 120 -16.29 7.87 -3.33
CA PHE A 120 -15.40 8.51 -2.36
C PHE A 120 -14.36 9.45 -3.00
N GLY A 121 -14.20 9.37 -4.32
CA GLY A 121 -13.33 10.22 -5.15
C GLY A 121 -14.07 11.22 -6.02
#